data_AF-A0A556MKL0-F1
#
_entry.id   AF-A0A556MKL0-F1
#
_cell.length_a   1.000
_cell.length_b   1.000
_cell.length_c   1.000
_cell.angle_alpha   90.00
_cell.angle_beta   90.00
_cell.angle_gamma   90.00
#
_symmetry.space_group_name_H-M   'P 1'
#
loop_
_entity.id
_entity.type
_entity.pdbx_description
1 polymer ?
#
loop_
_entity_poly.entity_id
_entity_poly.type
_entity_poly.pdbx_seq_one_letter_code
_entity_poly.pdbx_strand_id
1 'polypeptide(L)'
;MKSRVYKTAFAAWISLATTGIANAQTAAPDAGTNTYAKTVTKTVTYTNNKSEADNPEGDVIKKSKTFTKSYPIDANDMIQIDNSYGKVDVTTWNKNEVKVDVAIEASANDEADAQKILDQTNISSDKSGNVASFKTEVNQVSSWWGVLTQNGKSKTHKVEINYTVYMPAKTALTLTNKYGGINLPDLDGRLNIKSSYGSLVAKALTNTDNVFVISYGGAKIGSITGGQVKISYGSLDLGEADKLDATISYSPIKITRLTSTGSIDLKYGSLQISDVGKGLKTLNVNSSYSPVKLGSLGALNTDFDVTTHYGEFSYNNNNVNVTSKTPDNERGYTSTKNYKGHIGKGDNDKVITIKSSYGGVKFD
;
A
#
# COMPACT_ATOMS: atom_id res chain seq x y z
N MET A 1 27.92 36.70 -42.11
CA MET A 1 29.12 36.87 -42.98
C MET A 1 30.23 35.92 -42.52
N LYS A 2 31.20 35.57 -43.38
CA LYS A 2 32.31 34.65 -43.04
C LYS A 2 33.45 35.39 -42.34
N SER A 3 34.02 34.80 -41.29
CA SER A 3 35.30 35.21 -40.67
C SER A 3 35.81 34.11 -39.72
N ARG A 4 37.11 33.81 -39.58
CA ARG A 4 38.22 33.79 -40.54
C ARG A 4 39.31 32.90 -39.93
N VAL A 5 40.02 32.08 -40.72
CA VAL A 5 41.08 31.18 -40.24
C VAL A 5 42.45 31.72 -40.68
N TYR A 6 43.47 31.73 -39.80
CA TYR A 6 44.79 31.07 -40.01
C TYR A 6 45.97 31.57 -39.12
N LYS A 7 46.78 30.59 -38.68
CA LYS A 7 48.27 30.54 -38.50
C LYS A 7 49.06 31.77 -37.97
N THR A 8 49.96 31.48 -37.02
CA THR A 8 51.43 31.41 -37.26
C THR A 8 52.14 30.58 -36.16
N ALA A 9 53.46 30.39 -36.29
CA ALA A 9 54.14 29.08 -36.13
C ALA A 9 55.65 29.18 -35.72
N PHE A 10 56.36 28.03 -35.72
CA PHE A 10 57.82 27.79 -35.45
C PHE A 10 58.25 27.92 -33.97
N ALA A 11 59.36 27.34 -33.45
CA ALA A 11 60.17 26.11 -33.68
C ALA A 11 61.26 26.02 -32.52
N ALA A 12 62.27 25.14 -32.41
CA ALA A 12 62.80 23.99 -33.19
C ALA A 12 63.71 23.02 -32.34
N TRP A 13 63.59 21.70 -32.55
CA TRP A 13 64.67 20.67 -32.68
C TRP A 13 65.73 20.34 -31.58
N ILE A 14 66.43 19.20 -31.82
CA ILE A 14 67.57 18.55 -31.10
C ILE A 14 67.12 17.57 -29.97
N SER A 15 67.18 16.23 -30.10
CA SER A 15 68.30 15.24 -30.16
C SER A 15 69.00 15.00 -28.79
N LEU A 16 69.47 13.80 -28.39
CA LEU A 16 69.38 12.40 -28.90
C LEU A 16 69.70 11.41 -27.74
N ALA A 17 69.64 10.09 -28.02
CA ALA A 17 70.34 8.95 -27.37
C ALA A 17 69.54 7.94 -26.51
N THR A 18 69.80 6.66 -26.81
CA THR A 18 69.49 5.42 -26.06
C THR A 18 70.65 5.09 -25.09
N THR A 19 70.76 4.02 -24.28
CA THR A 19 70.14 2.67 -24.22
C THR A 19 70.42 2.05 -22.82
N GLY A 20 69.66 1.03 -22.36
CA GLY A 20 70.01 0.23 -21.16
C GLY A 20 69.01 -0.91 -20.88
N ILE A 21 69.47 -2.10 -20.44
CA ILE A 21 68.69 -3.35 -20.42
C ILE A 21 69.06 -4.27 -19.21
N ALA A 22 68.09 -5.06 -18.72
CA ALA A 22 68.19 -6.36 -18.01
C ALA A 22 67.93 -6.44 -16.47
N ASN A 23 66.90 -7.24 -16.12
CA ASN A 23 66.81 -8.39 -15.18
C ASN A 23 67.52 -8.39 -13.79
N ALA A 24 66.99 -9.04 -12.73
CA ALA A 24 65.65 -9.60 -12.43
C ALA A 24 65.50 -10.08 -10.95
N GLN A 25 64.24 -10.19 -10.49
CA GLN A 25 63.69 -11.21 -9.55
C GLN A 25 64.17 -11.31 -8.07
N THR A 26 63.24 -11.10 -7.11
CA THR A 26 62.72 -12.13 -6.16
C THR A 26 61.50 -11.66 -5.35
N ALA A 27 60.53 -12.57 -5.14
CA ALA A 27 59.51 -12.64 -4.07
C ALA A 27 58.42 -11.55 -3.91
N ALA A 28 57.22 -12.02 -3.54
CA ALA A 28 56.08 -11.28 -2.99
C ALA A 28 55.61 -11.98 -1.69
N PRO A 29 54.65 -11.44 -0.91
CA PRO A 29 53.23 -11.77 -1.18
C PRO A 29 52.21 -10.65 -0.88
N ASP A 30 50.97 -10.86 -1.35
CA ASP A 30 49.65 -10.41 -0.84
C ASP A 30 49.36 -8.94 -0.46
N ALA A 31 48.11 -8.43 -0.56
CA ALA A 31 46.91 -8.86 -1.29
C ALA A 31 45.89 -7.69 -1.30
N GLY A 32 44.93 -7.67 -2.25
CA GLY A 32 43.81 -6.71 -2.20
C GLY A 32 43.25 -6.23 -3.55
N THR A 33 42.81 -7.13 -4.41
CA THR A 33 42.23 -6.77 -5.73
C THR A 33 40.81 -6.19 -5.62
N ASN A 34 40.63 -4.92 -6.00
CA ASN A 34 39.29 -4.34 -6.21
C ASN A 34 38.70 -4.84 -7.54
N THR A 35 37.77 -5.81 -7.48
CA THR A 35 37.14 -6.39 -8.69
C THR A 35 35.63 -6.60 -8.51
N TYR A 36 34.85 -5.51 -8.62
CA TYR A 36 33.38 -5.58 -8.63
C TYR A 36 32.85 -5.85 -10.04
N ALA A 37 32.90 -7.12 -10.46
CA ALA A 37 32.27 -7.57 -11.70
C ALA A 37 30.73 -7.55 -11.58
N LYS A 38 30.08 -6.51 -12.11
CA LYS A 38 28.61 -6.43 -12.24
C LYS A 38 28.10 -7.37 -13.34
N THR A 39 27.89 -8.65 -13.00
CA THR A 39 27.17 -9.59 -13.87
C THR A 39 25.68 -9.25 -13.90
N VAL A 40 25.18 -8.74 -15.03
CA VAL A 40 23.76 -8.43 -15.23
C VAL A 40 23.08 -9.55 -16.02
N THR A 41 22.52 -10.52 -15.32
CA THR A 41 21.82 -11.66 -15.95
C THR A 41 20.37 -11.29 -16.27
N LYS A 42 20.11 -10.82 -17.49
CA LYS A 42 18.74 -10.65 -18.01
C LYS A 42 18.21 -11.97 -18.59
N THR A 43 17.73 -12.86 -17.73
CA THR A 43 17.04 -14.08 -18.18
C THR A 43 15.63 -13.75 -18.61
N VAL A 44 15.28 -14.04 -19.87
CA VAL A 44 13.90 -14.04 -20.38
C VAL A 44 13.60 -15.45 -20.87
N THR A 45 12.62 -16.10 -20.27
CA THR A 45 12.18 -17.45 -20.66
C THR A 45 10.79 -17.37 -21.27
N TYR A 46 10.61 -17.96 -22.44
CA TYR A 46 9.32 -18.08 -23.12
C TYR A 46 8.81 -19.51 -23.01
N THR A 47 7.54 -19.69 -22.63
CA THR A 47 6.90 -21.01 -22.57
C THR A 47 5.55 -20.95 -23.27
N ASN A 48 5.43 -21.66 -24.40
CA ASN A 48 4.14 -21.88 -25.07
C ASN A 48 3.49 -23.14 -24.49
N ASN A 49 2.44 -22.99 -23.67
CA ASN A 49 1.60 -24.11 -23.24
C ASN A 49 0.22 -24.00 -23.92
N LYS A 50 -0.10 -24.95 -24.81
CA LYS A 50 -1.46 -25.15 -25.34
C LYS A 50 -2.15 -26.22 -24.48
N SER A 51 -3.32 -25.92 -23.93
CA SER A 51 -4.12 -26.84 -23.12
C SER A 51 -5.49 -27.03 -23.75
N GLU A 52 -5.81 -28.25 -24.18
CA GLU A 52 -7.05 -28.59 -24.87
C GLU A 52 -8.01 -29.33 -23.92
N ALA A 53 -9.02 -28.63 -23.40
CA ALA A 53 -10.18 -29.21 -22.68
C ALA A 53 -11.33 -28.18 -22.53
N ASP A 54 -12.37 -28.33 -23.36
CA ASP A 54 -13.76 -27.81 -23.27
C ASP A 54 -14.11 -26.48 -22.56
N ASN A 55 -14.42 -25.47 -23.41
CA ASN A 55 -15.68 -24.67 -23.39
C ASN A 55 -15.88 -23.60 -22.27
N PRO A 56 -16.53 -22.41 -22.49
CA PRO A 56 -17.10 -21.86 -23.72
C PRO A 56 -16.57 -20.45 -24.13
N GLU A 57 -15.42 -19.99 -23.65
CA GLU A 57 -14.76 -18.78 -24.17
C GLU A 57 -13.69 -19.17 -25.20
N GLY A 58 -13.76 -18.63 -26.42
CA GLY A 58 -12.97 -19.09 -27.55
C GLY A 58 -11.46 -18.83 -27.41
N ASP A 59 -10.67 -19.90 -27.56
CA ASP A 59 -9.19 -19.99 -27.45
C ASP A 59 -8.45 -18.65 -27.41
N VAL A 60 -8.14 -18.19 -26.19
CA VAL A 60 -7.23 -17.07 -25.97
C VAL A 60 -5.79 -17.57 -25.96
N ILE A 61 -5.00 -17.10 -26.93
CA ILE A 61 -3.58 -17.38 -27.03
C ILE A 61 -2.85 -16.61 -25.92
N LYS A 62 -2.15 -17.36 -25.08
CA LYS A 62 -1.35 -16.85 -23.98
C LYS A 62 0.11 -16.69 -24.38
N LYS A 63 0.72 -15.60 -23.90
CA LYS A 63 2.16 -15.36 -23.96
C LYS A 63 2.64 -14.89 -22.60
N SER A 64 3.80 -15.36 -22.16
CA SER A 64 4.40 -14.93 -20.89
C SER A 64 5.86 -14.50 -21.04
N LYS A 65 6.30 -13.60 -20.15
CA LYS A 65 7.71 -13.27 -19.92
C LYS A 65 7.93 -12.95 -18.45
N THR A 66 9.17 -13.07 -17.99
CA THR A 66 9.57 -12.77 -16.61
C THR A 66 10.58 -11.63 -16.55
N PHE A 67 10.66 -11.00 -15.38
CA PHE A 67 11.68 -10.04 -15.02
C PHE A 67 12.13 -10.31 -13.58
N THR A 68 13.44 -10.41 -13.34
CA THR A 68 14.01 -10.56 -12.00
C THR A 68 15.10 -9.51 -11.82
N LYS A 69 15.07 -8.80 -10.69
CA LYS A 69 16.08 -7.80 -10.35
C LYS A 69 16.24 -7.70 -8.82
N SER A 70 17.48 -7.53 -8.36
CA SER A 70 17.75 -7.16 -6.97
C SER A 70 18.73 -5.99 -6.84
N TYR A 71 18.72 -5.39 -5.65
CA TYR A 71 19.64 -4.35 -5.21
C TYR A 71 20.02 -4.57 -3.73
N PRO A 72 21.27 -4.30 -3.33
CA PRO A 72 21.61 -4.18 -1.91
C PRO A 72 20.90 -2.97 -1.29
N ILE A 73 20.53 -3.09 -0.02
CA ILE A 73 19.85 -2.04 0.75
C ILE A 73 20.35 -1.96 2.19
N ASP A 74 20.42 -0.74 2.73
CA ASP A 74 20.75 -0.47 4.13
C ASP A 74 19.55 0.06 4.93
N ALA A 75 19.78 0.50 6.17
CA ALA A 75 18.73 0.95 7.09
C ALA A 75 18.05 2.27 6.67
N ASN A 76 18.66 3.05 5.77
CA ASN A 76 18.14 4.32 5.28
C ASN A 76 17.39 4.18 3.93
N ASP A 77 17.40 2.99 3.32
CA ASP A 77 16.75 2.71 2.05
C ASP A 77 15.23 2.59 2.16
N MET A 78 14.54 3.01 1.11
CA MET A 78 13.13 2.76 0.85
C MET A 78 12.96 1.95 -0.43
N ILE A 79 12.06 0.98 -0.39
CA ILE A 79 11.60 0.25 -1.57
C ILE A 79 10.37 0.96 -2.12
N GLN A 80 10.33 1.17 -3.43
CA GLN A 80 9.18 1.75 -4.13
C GLN A 80 8.67 0.78 -5.21
N ILE A 81 7.42 0.35 -5.08
CA ILE A 81 6.71 -0.49 -6.06
C ILE A 81 5.55 0.32 -6.65
N ASP A 82 5.47 0.40 -7.97
CA ASP A 82 4.36 1.02 -8.70
C ASP A 82 3.84 0.04 -9.76
N ASN A 83 2.78 -0.70 -9.42
CA ASN A 83 2.21 -1.74 -10.27
C ASN A 83 0.79 -1.40 -10.74
N SER A 84 0.37 -2.02 -11.84
CA SER A 84 -1.02 -2.11 -12.23
C SER A 84 -1.30 -3.41 -12.98
N TYR A 85 -2.56 -3.85 -12.98
CA TYR A 85 -3.04 -5.07 -13.66
C TYR A 85 -2.47 -6.38 -13.09
N GLY A 86 -2.23 -6.48 -11.78
CA GLY A 86 -1.86 -7.74 -11.14
C GLY A 86 -1.57 -7.59 -9.65
N LYS A 87 -1.29 -8.69 -8.96
CA LYS A 87 -1.05 -8.67 -7.50
C LYS A 87 0.38 -8.23 -7.15
N VAL A 88 0.56 -7.75 -5.92
CA VAL A 88 1.87 -7.53 -5.30
C VAL A 88 1.93 -8.34 -4.00
N ASP A 89 2.72 -9.42 -4.00
CA ASP A 89 2.97 -10.26 -2.84
C ASP A 89 4.31 -9.90 -2.21
N VAL A 90 4.30 -9.46 -0.95
CA VAL A 90 5.53 -9.13 -0.19
C VAL A 90 5.91 -10.31 0.72
N THR A 91 7.20 -10.60 0.80
CA THR A 91 7.80 -11.67 1.61
C THR A 91 9.01 -11.12 2.35
N THR A 92 9.14 -11.46 3.63
CA THR A 92 10.24 -10.98 4.47
C THR A 92 11.41 -11.97 4.53
N TRP A 93 12.64 -11.43 4.58
CA TRP A 93 13.86 -12.22 4.72
C TRP A 93 14.96 -11.51 5.54
N ASN A 94 15.94 -12.27 6.01
CA ASN A 94 17.07 -11.77 6.80
C ASN A 94 18.29 -11.49 5.89
N LYS A 95 18.13 -10.61 4.89
CA LYS A 95 19.20 -10.18 3.98
C LYS A 95 19.11 -8.68 3.70
N ASN A 96 20.25 -8.00 3.63
CA ASN A 96 20.38 -6.59 3.25
C ASN A 96 20.26 -6.40 1.73
N GLU A 97 19.20 -6.95 1.15
CA GLU A 97 18.90 -7.03 -0.28
C GLU A 97 17.38 -6.88 -0.48
N VAL A 98 16.95 -6.13 -1.49
CA VAL A 98 15.61 -6.25 -2.06
C VAL A 98 15.70 -7.01 -3.36
N LYS A 99 14.89 -8.06 -3.53
CA LYS A 99 14.72 -8.79 -4.79
C LYS A 99 13.26 -8.70 -5.22
N VAL A 100 13.02 -8.40 -6.49
CA VAL A 100 11.70 -8.41 -7.10
C VAL A 100 11.72 -9.37 -8.29
N ASP A 101 10.81 -10.34 -8.26
CA ASP A 101 10.43 -11.13 -9.44
C ASP A 101 9.08 -10.62 -9.93
N VAL A 102 8.92 -10.52 -11.26
CA VAL A 102 7.66 -10.16 -11.91
C VAL A 102 7.36 -11.20 -12.98
N ALA A 103 6.15 -11.76 -12.92
CA ALA A 103 5.58 -12.58 -13.97
C ALA A 103 4.57 -11.75 -14.77
N ILE A 104 4.76 -11.67 -16.08
CA ILE A 104 3.87 -10.97 -17.01
C ILE A 104 3.22 -12.03 -17.90
N GLU A 105 1.89 -12.12 -17.87
CA GLU A 105 1.08 -12.90 -18.82
C GLU A 105 0.23 -11.96 -19.67
N ALA A 106 0.22 -12.16 -20.98
CA ALA A 106 -0.71 -11.57 -21.93
C ALA A 106 -1.66 -12.64 -22.46
N SER A 107 -2.90 -12.24 -22.76
CA SER A 107 -3.90 -13.07 -23.44
C SER A 107 -4.60 -12.24 -24.53
N ALA A 108 -4.70 -12.80 -25.73
CA ALA A 108 -5.48 -12.25 -26.86
C ALA A 108 -6.06 -13.37 -27.73
N ASN A 109 -7.03 -13.07 -28.60
CA ASN A 109 -7.58 -14.07 -29.53
C ASN A 109 -6.64 -14.42 -30.71
N ASP A 110 -5.51 -13.72 -30.85
CA ASP A 110 -4.47 -14.03 -31.85
C ASP A 110 -3.06 -13.83 -31.27
N GLU A 111 -2.08 -14.58 -31.81
CA GLU A 111 -0.73 -14.63 -31.25
C GLU A 111 0.03 -13.31 -31.40
N ALA A 112 -0.29 -12.53 -32.45
CA ALA A 112 0.35 -11.26 -32.73
C ALA A 112 -0.09 -10.18 -31.73
N ASP A 113 -1.39 -10.04 -31.46
CA ASP A 113 -1.88 -9.15 -30.39
C ASP A 113 -1.39 -9.62 -29.01
N ALA A 114 -1.35 -10.93 -28.72
CA ALA A 114 -0.83 -11.44 -27.43
C ALA A 114 0.66 -11.09 -27.21
N GLN A 115 1.50 -11.28 -28.24
CA GLN A 115 2.92 -10.92 -28.19
C GLN A 115 3.10 -9.39 -28.09
N LYS A 116 2.28 -8.62 -28.80
CA LYS A 116 2.29 -7.15 -28.77
C LYS A 116 1.90 -6.58 -27.40
N ILE A 117 0.97 -7.20 -26.66
CA ILE A 117 0.69 -6.86 -25.25
C ILE A 117 1.97 -7.06 -24.41
N LEU A 118 2.65 -8.21 -24.55
CA LEU A 118 3.90 -8.46 -23.82
C LEU A 118 4.97 -7.42 -24.16
N ASP A 119 5.23 -7.15 -25.43
CA ASP A 119 6.36 -6.31 -25.83
C ASP A 119 6.21 -4.85 -25.37
N GLN A 120 4.96 -4.36 -25.27
CA GLN A 120 4.65 -3.01 -24.78
C GLN A 120 4.47 -2.93 -23.26
N THR A 121 4.44 -4.07 -22.57
CA THR A 121 4.44 -4.17 -21.10
C THR A 121 5.86 -4.37 -20.58
N ASN A 122 6.44 -3.37 -19.91
CA ASN A 122 7.82 -3.40 -19.44
C ASN A 122 7.91 -3.08 -17.94
N ILE A 123 9.01 -3.50 -17.31
CA ILE A 123 9.32 -3.19 -15.91
C ILE A 123 10.58 -2.34 -15.91
N SER A 124 10.47 -1.09 -15.48
CA SER A 124 11.65 -0.27 -15.18
C SER A 124 12.08 -0.49 -13.74
N SER A 125 13.39 -0.45 -13.50
CA SER A 125 13.97 -0.62 -12.18
C SER A 125 15.22 0.23 -12.03
N ASP A 126 15.33 0.96 -10.93
CA ASP A 126 16.49 1.78 -10.61
C ASP A 126 16.82 1.76 -9.11
N LYS A 127 18.07 2.07 -8.75
CA LYS A 127 18.44 2.47 -7.39
C LYS A 127 19.20 3.79 -7.46
N SER A 128 18.54 4.87 -7.06
CA SER A 128 19.09 6.23 -7.03
C SER A 128 18.97 6.79 -5.61
N GLY A 129 20.11 7.20 -5.05
CA GLY A 129 20.23 7.49 -3.62
C GLY A 129 19.70 6.34 -2.77
N ASN A 130 18.79 6.66 -1.85
CA ASN A 130 18.20 5.73 -0.88
C ASN A 130 16.87 5.13 -1.37
N VAL A 131 16.61 5.08 -2.68
CA VAL A 131 15.35 4.53 -3.22
C VAL A 131 15.63 3.45 -4.25
N ALA A 132 15.21 2.21 -3.94
CA ALA A 132 15.16 1.11 -4.89
C ALA A 132 13.74 1.03 -5.49
N SER A 133 13.57 1.49 -6.73
CA SER A 133 12.27 1.61 -7.40
C SER A 133 12.08 0.52 -8.45
N PHE A 134 10.86 -0.02 -8.53
CA PHE A 134 10.40 -0.98 -9.54
C PHE A 134 9.01 -0.55 -10.01
N LYS A 135 8.83 -0.37 -11.33
CA LYS A 135 7.63 0.23 -11.90
C LYS A 135 7.17 -0.50 -13.15
N THR A 136 5.86 -0.73 -13.24
CA THR A 136 5.18 -1.22 -14.44
C THR A 136 4.95 -0.09 -15.44
N GLU A 137 5.43 -0.28 -16.67
CA GLU A 137 5.35 0.67 -17.77
C GLU A 137 4.62 0.02 -18.96
N VAL A 138 3.39 0.48 -19.20
CA VAL A 138 2.51 -0.03 -20.26
C VAL A 138 2.37 1.04 -21.35
N ASN A 139 3.16 0.91 -22.42
CA ASN A 139 3.34 1.95 -23.42
C ASN A 139 2.14 2.08 -24.38
N GLN A 140 1.40 3.20 -24.32
CA GLN A 140 0.35 3.62 -25.27
C GLN A 140 -0.56 2.48 -25.82
N VAL A 141 -1.06 1.65 -24.92
CA VAL A 141 -2.01 0.55 -25.21
C VAL A 141 -3.46 1.06 -25.39
N SER A 142 -3.64 2.39 -25.46
CA SER A 142 -4.92 3.11 -25.41
C SER A 142 -5.91 2.71 -26.53
N SER A 143 -5.44 2.47 -27.76
CA SER A 143 -6.31 2.10 -28.89
C SER A 143 -6.78 0.63 -28.91
N TRP A 144 -6.39 -0.18 -27.93
CA TRP A 144 -6.62 -1.64 -27.91
C TRP A 144 -6.93 -2.21 -26.52
N TRP A 145 -6.86 -1.41 -25.44
CA TRP A 145 -7.57 -1.72 -24.19
C TRP A 145 -9.10 -1.59 -24.27
N GLY A 146 -9.63 -0.95 -25.33
CA GLY A 146 -11.07 -0.77 -25.52
C GLY A 146 -11.73 -1.98 -26.18
N VAL A 147 -12.92 -2.36 -25.70
CA VAL A 147 -13.76 -3.39 -26.34
C VAL A 147 -14.30 -2.86 -27.67
N LEU A 148 -13.50 -3.04 -28.73
CA LEU A 148 -13.91 -2.76 -30.11
C LEU A 148 -14.78 -3.91 -30.62
N THR A 149 -16.09 -3.76 -30.50
CA THR A 149 -17.08 -4.68 -31.09
C THR A 149 -17.11 -4.52 -32.61
N GLN A 150 -16.24 -5.25 -33.32
CA GLN A 150 -16.25 -5.33 -34.77
C GLN A 150 -16.86 -6.68 -35.21
N ASN A 151 -17.86 -6.63 -36.10
CA ASN A 151 -18.60 -7.80 -36.61
C ASN A 151 -19.13 -8.76 -35.52
N GLY A 152 -19.55 -8.24 -34.37
CA GLY A 152 -20.20 -9.02 -33.30
C GLY A 152 -19.28 -9.99 -32.55
N LYS A 153 -17.97 -9.98 -32.80
CA LYS A 153 -16.99 -10.75 -32.03
C LYS A 153 -16.23 -9.82 -31.09
N SER A 154 -16.32 -10.06 -29.79
CA SER A 154 -15.50 -9.37 -28.79
C SER A 154 -14.04 -9.78 -28.95
N LYS A 155 -13.13 -8.81 -29.12
CA LYS A 155 -11.70 -9.06 -28.86
C LYS A 155 -11.47 -9.01 -27.34
N THR A 156 -10.92 -10.10 -26.80
CA THR A 156 -10.53 -10.20 -25.39
C THR A 156 -9.04 -9.95 -25.27
N HIS A 157 -8.65 -8.74 -24.86
CA HIS A 157 -7.25 -8.40 -24.55
C HIS A 157 -7.07 -8.28 -23.03
N LYS A 158 -6.14 -9.06 -22.46
CA LYS A 158 -5.79 -9.01 -21.03
C LYS A 158 -4.28 -9.00 -20.85
N VAL A 159 -3.78 -8.25 -19.86
CA VAL A 159 -2.47 -8.49 -19.23
C VAL A 159 -2.67 -8.83 -17.75
N GLU A 160 -1.79 -9.64 -17.19
CA GLU A 160 -1.65 -9.86 -15.75
C GLU A 160 -0.18 -9.70 -15.35
N ILE A 161 0.10 -8.83 -14.38
CA ILE A 161 1.44 -8.36 -14.01
C ILE A 161 1.66 -8.57 -12.51
N ASN A 162 2.14 -9.76 -12.15
CA ASN A 162 2.21 -10.23 -10.77
C ASN A 162 3.63 -10.08 -10.21
N TYR A 163 3.77 -9.28 -9.16
CA TYR A 163 5.02 -9.01 -8.44
C TYR A 163 5.15 -9.90 -7.20
N THR A 164 6.36 -10.43 -6.98
CA THR A 164 6.81 -11.03 -5.72
C THR A 164 8.02 -10.26 -5.21
N VAL A 165 7.92 -9.65 -4.03
CA VAL A 165 8.93 -8.75 -3.44
C VAL A 165 9.53 -9.38 -2.19
N TYR A 166 10.84 -9.60 -2.18
CA TYR A 166 11.60 -10.13 -1.05
C TYR A 166 12.43 -9.01 -0.41
N MET A 167 12.25 -8.75 0.89
CA MET A 167 12.85 -7.59 1.60
C MET A 167 13.02 -7.81 3.11
N PRO A 168 13.88 -7.05 3.82
CA PRO A 168 13.85 -6.99 5.28
C PRO A 168 12.53 -6.45 5.80
N ALA A 169 12.03 -6.99 6.91
CA ALA A 169 10.80 -6.50 7.55
C ALA A 169 10.89 -5.03 8.00
N LYS A 170 12.09 -4.50 8.22
CA LYS A 170 12.38 -3.15 8.74
C LYS A 170 12.56 -2.08 7.67
N THR A 171 12.69 -2.44 6.39
CA THR A 171 12.88 -1.47 5.30
C THR A 171 11.58 -0.75 4.99
N ALA A 172 11.63 0.57 4.76
CA ALA A 172 10.45 1.33 4.40
C ALA A 172 9.91 0.93 3.01
N LEU A 173 8.58 0.91 2.85
CA LEU A 173 7.92 0.46 1.63
C LEU A 173 6.84 1.44 1.18
N THR A 174 7.03 2.05 0.02
CA THR A 174 5.96 2.71 -0.74
C THR A 174 5.46 1.75 -1.81
N LEU A 175 4.16 1.44 -1.80
CA LEU A 175 3.54 0.48 -2.71
C LEU A 175 2.27 1.09 -3.29
N THR A 176 2.25 1.35 -4.59
CA THR A 176 1.02 1.68 -5.33
C THR A 176 0.63 0.48 -6.19
N ASN A 177 -0.63 0.04 -6.09
CA ASN A 177 -1.19 -0.96 -6.99
C ASN A 177 -2.59 -0.57 -7.49
N LYS A 178 -2.88 -0.90 -8.76
CA LYS A 178 -4.17 -0.65 -9.40
C LYS A 178 -4.67 -1.89 -10.15
N TYR A 179 -5.92 -2.31 -9.95
CA TYR A 179 -6.48 -3.53 -10.55
C TYR A 179 -5.75 -4.81 -10.10
N GLY A 180 -5.63 -5.02 -8.79
CA GLY A 180 -5.00 -6.22 -8.23
C GLY A 180 -4.91 -6.23 -6.71
N GLY A 181 -4.61 -7.41 -6.14
CA GLY A 181 -4.42 -7.57 -4.70
C GLY A 181 -3.06 -7.07 -4.21
N ILE A 182 -2.98 -6.78 -2.91
CA ILE A 182 -1.72 -6.55 -2.19
C ILE A 182 -1.72 -7.49 -0.98
N ASN A 183 -0.68 -8.30 -0.84
CA ASN A 183 -0.48 -9.18 0.32
C ASN A 183 0.79 -8.77 1.07
N LEU A 184 0.63 -8.32 2.32
CA LEU A 184 1.73 -7.91 3.20
C LEU A 184 1.93 -8.92 4.35
N PRO A 185 3.18 -9.31 4.65
CA PRO A 185 3.50 -10.12 5.81
C PRO A 185 3.54 -9.22 7.06
N ASP A 186 4.21 -9.71 8.11
CA ASP A 186 4.52 -8.93 9.29
C ASP A 186 5.66 -7.95 8.97
N LEU A 187 5.48 -6.65 9.24
CA LEU A 187 6.38 -5.57 8.82
C LEU A 187 6.59 -4.51 9.92
N ASP A 188 7.86 -4.10 10.10
CA ASP A 188 8.31 -3.09 11.06
C ASP A 188 8.67 -1.74 10.38
N GLY A 189 9.02 -1.79 9.09
CA GLY A 189 9.32 -0.62 8.27
C GLY A 189 8.10 0.26 8.05
N ARG A 190 8.32 1.55 7.85
CA ARG A 190 7.23 2.51 7.59
C ARG A 190 6.59 2.24 6.23
N LEU A 191 5.26 2.16 6.20
CA LEU A 191 4.49 1.80 5.01
C LEU A 191 3.72 2.99 4.42
N ASN A 192 3.67 3.07 3.09
CA ASN A 192 2.84 4.02 2.34
C ASN A 192 2.15 3.26 1.19
N ILE A 193 0.97 2.72 1.49
CA ILE A 193 0.27 1.75 0.64
C ILE A 193 -0.94 2.42 -0.03
N LYS A 194 -0.99 2.37 -1.34
CA LYS A 194 -2.09 2.88 -2.17
C LYS A 194 -2.68 1.74 -2.98
N SER A 195 -3.94 1.38 -2.71
CA SER A 195 -4.67 0.35 -3.45
C SER A 195 -5.87 0.97 -4.16
N SER A 196 -6.07 0.63 -5.43
CA SER A 196 -7.19 1.11 -6.23
C SER A 196 -7.79 0.00 -7.08
N TYR A 197 -9.10 -0.26 -6.95
CA TYR A 197 -9.78 -1.38 -7.62
C TYR A 197 -9.14 -2.74 -7.26
N GLY A 198 -8.94 -2.98 -5.97
CA GLY A 198 -8.15 -4.11 -5.47
C GLY A 198 -8.39 -4.39 -3.99
N SER A 199 -7.81 -5.48 -3.50
CA SER A 199 -7.81 -5.86 -2.08
C SER A 199 -6.45 -5.55 -1.43
N LEU A 200 -6.46 -5.28 -0.13
CA LEU A 200 -5.27 -5.31 0.72
C LEU A 200 -5.48 -6.36 1.81
N VAL A 201 -4.56 -7.31 1.93
CA VAL A 201 -4.47 -8.22 3.07
C VAL A 201 -3.12 -8.00 3.74
N ALA A 202 -3.11 -7.76 5.05
CA ALA A 202 -1.90 -7.53 5.82
C ALA A 202 -1.96 -8.20 7.19
N LYS A 203 -0.81 -8.54 7.76
CA LYS A 203 -0.70 -9.13 9.10
C LYS A 203 -0.44 -8.06 10.17
N ALA A 204 0.63 -8.16 10.96
CA ALA A 204 1.01 -7.20 11.99
C ALA A 204 1.96 -6.11 11.44
N LEU A 205 1.56 -4.85 11.56
CA LEU A 205 2.28 -3.70 11.01
C LEU A 205 2.71 -2.78 12.18
N THR A 206 3.96 -2.93 12.63
CA THR A 206 4.41 -2.45 13.96
C THR A 206 4.91 -1.00 13.97
N ASN A 207 5.12 -0.41 12.80
CA ASN A 207 5.46 1.01 12.68
C ASN A 207 4.30 1.91 13.15
N THR A 208 4.60 3.13 13.61
CA THR A 208 3.55 4.11 13.99
C THR A 208 3.09 5.00 12.84
N ASP A 209 3.91 5.16 11.81
CA ASP A 209 3.80 6.27 10.85
C ASP A 209 3.30 5.79 9.47
N ASN A 210 2.53 4.70 9.49
CA ASN A 210 1.98 4.07 8.28
C ASN A 210 0.89 4.92 7.64
N VAL A 211 0.76 4.84 6.32
CA VAL A 211 -0.30 5.49 5.55
C VAL A 211 -0.93 4.48 4.60
N PHE A 212 -2.25 4.33 4.67
CA PHE A 212 -3.05 3.46 3.79
C PHE A 212 -4.10 4.30 3.07
N VAL A 213 -4.12 4.25 1.74
CA VAL A 213 -5.14 4.88 0.90
C VAL A 213 -5.78 3.83 0.01
N ILE A 214 -7.02 3.47 0.32
CA ILE A 214 -7.79 2.43 -0.37
C ILE A 214 -8.93 3.11 -1.13
N SER A 215 -9.14 2.78 -2.40
CA SER A 215 -10.23 3.33 -3.21
C SER A 215 -10.85 2.26 -4.10
N TYR A 216 -12.18 2.14 -4.09
CA TYR A 216 -12.90 1.09 -4.84
C TYR A 216 -12.40 -0.32 -4.48
N GLY A 217 -12.18 -0.58 -3.19
CA GLY A 217 -11.45 -1.76 -2.71
C GLY A 217 -11.56 -2.00 -1.21
N GLY A 218 -11.29 -3.22 -0.77
CA GLY A 218 -11.40 -3.64 0.64
C GLY A 218 -10.04 -3.92 1.28
N ALA A 219 -9.88 -3.57 2.55
CA ALA A 219 -8.70 -3.87 3.35
C ALA A 219 -9.02 -4.81 4.52
N LYS A 220 -8.20 -5.84 4.71
CA LYS A 220 -8.18 -6.68 5.91
C LYS A 220 -6.78 -6.65 6.52
N ILE A 221 -6.67 -6.14 7.75
CA ILE A 221 -5.38 -5.93 8.41
C ILE A 221 -5.41 -6.60 9.78
N GLY A 222 -4.42 -7.45 10.08
CA GLY A 222 -4.31 -8.16 11.35
C GLY A 222 -4.13 -7.23 12.54
N SER A 223 -3.09 -6.40 12.51
CA SER A 223 -2.92 -5.32 13.49
C SER A 223 -2.08 -4.15 12.97
N ILE A 224 -2.32 -2.96 13.54
CA ILE A 224 -1.47 -1.77 13.37
C ILE A 224 -1.07 -1.20 14.74
N THR A 225 0.20 -0.82 14.90
CA THR A 225 0.61 -0.02 16.07
C THR A 225 0.31 1.46 15.87
N GLY A 226 0.46 1.96 14.65
CA GLY A 226 -0.07 3.26 14.26
C GLY A 226 -0.28 3.41 12.76
N GLY A 227 -1.16 4.34 12.37
CA GLY A 227 -1.23 4.81 11.00
C GLY A 227 -2.45 5.65 10.67
N GLN A 228 -2.39 6.27 9.49
CA GLN A 228 -3.48 6.97 8.83
C GLN A 228 -4.16 6.04 7.81
N VAL A 229 -5.49 5.89 7.90
CA VAL A 229 -6.27 4.98 7.04
C VAL A 229 -7.37 5.78 6.32
N LYS A 230 -7.21 5.99 5.02
CA LYS A 230 -8.21 6.65 4.17
C LYS A 230 -8.88 5.65 3.23
N ILE A 231 -10.21 5.57 3.27
CA ILE A 231 -10.99 4.62 2.45
C ILE A 231 -12.16 5.34 1.76
N SER A 232 -12.25 5.15 0.44
CA SER A 232 -13.33 5.66 -0.42
C SER A 232 -13.98 4.51 -1.20
N TYR A 233 -15.29 4.34 -1.09
CA TYR A 233 -16.06 3.31 -1.81
C TYR A 233 -15.49 1.89 -1.61
N GLY A 234 -15.28 1.50 -0.35
CA GLY A 234 -14.51 0.32 0.03
C GLY A 234 -14.97 -0.30 1.35
N SER A 235 -14.07 -0.99 2.04
CA SER A 235 -14.33 -1.54 3.39
C SER A 235 -13.05 -1.77 4.20
N LEU A 236 -13.20 -1.90 5.53
CA LEU A 236 -12.12 -2.29 6.45
C LEU A 236 -12.58 -3.40 7.41
N ASP A 237 -11.80 -4.47 7.50
CA ASP A 237 -11.83 -5.45 8.60
C ASP A 237 -10.46 -5.41 9.31
N LEU A 238 -10.35 -4.57 10.32
CA LEU A 238 -9.15 -4.37 11.12
C LEU A 238 -9.26 -5.21 12.40
N GLY A 239 -8.25 -6.03 12.69
CA GLY A 239 -8.15 -6.77 13.93
C GLY A 239 -7.89 -5.82 15.09
N GLU A 240 -6.63 -5.48 15.33
CA GLU A 240 -6.23 -4.62 16.44
C GLU A 240 -5.56 -3.31 16.00
N ALA A 241 -5.87 -2.21 16.68
CA ALA A 241 -5.18 -0.93 16.51
C ALA A 241 -4.83 -0.32 17.87
N ASP A 242 -3.58 0.14 18.04
CA ASP A 242 -3.23 1.00 19.17
C ASP A 242 -3.58 2.45 18.88
N LYS A 243 -3.04 2.99 17.77
CA LYS A 243 -3.32 4.34 17.29
C LYS A 243 -3.93 4.30 15.90
N LEU A 244 -5.11 4.88 15.74
CA LEU A 244 -5.79 4.98 14.45
C LEU A 244 -6.24 6.42 14.18
N ASP A 245 -5.79 6.96 13.06
CA ASP A 245 -6.36 8.14 12.41
C ASP A 245 -7.05 7.66 11.12
N ALA A 246 -8.35 7.93 10.94
CA ALA A 246 -9.14 7.32 9.88
C ALA A 246 -10.13 8.28 9.22
N THR A 247 -10.09 8.37 7.90
CA THR A 247 -11.04 9.16 7.08
C THR A 247 -11.78 8.24 6.12
N ILE A 248 -13.06 8.02 6.38
CA ILE A 248 -13.89 7.01 5.72
C ILE A 248 -15.02 7.68 4.93
N SER A 249 -15.23 7.24 3.69
CA SER A 249 -16.33 7.72 2.84
C SER A 249 -16.94 6.58 2.01
N TYR A 250 -18.28 6.48 2.01
CA TYR A 250 -19.03 5.46 1.27
C TYR A 250 -18.57 4.02 1.55
N SER A 251 -18.23 3.72 2.81
CA SER A 251 -17.55 2.47 3.21
C SER A 251 -17.94 2.06 4.65
N PRO A 252 -18.32 0.79 4.91
CA PRO A 252 -18.38 0.26 6.27
C PRO A 252 -16.97 -0.06 6.79
N ILE A 253 -16.71 0.22 8.07
CA ILE A 253 -15.48 -0.19 8.76
C ILE A 253 -15.78 -0.95 10.06
N LYS A 254 -15.03 -2.02 10.26
CA LYS A 254 -15.03 -2.86 11.46
C LYS A 254 -13.63 -2.89 12.06
N ILE A 255 -13.57 -2.65 13.36
CA ILE A 255 -12.38 -2.77 14.20
C ILE A 255 -12.69 -3.82 15.26
N THR A 256 -11.82 -4.79 15.47
CA THR A 256 -12.05 -5.84 16.49
C THR A 256 -11.65 -5.34 17.86
N ARG A 257 -10.46 -4.70 18.00
CA ARG A 257 -10.04 -3.99 19.22
C ARG A 257 -9.32 -2.67 18.93
N LEU A 258 -9.66 -1.62 19.67
CA LEU A 258 -8.90 -0.36 19.73
C LEU A 258 -8.31 -0.19 21.14
N THR A 259 -6.99 0.01 21.30
CA THR A 259 -6.33 -0.06 22.62
C THR A 259 -5.86 1.27 23.23
N SER A 260 -5.67 2.35 22.48
CA SER A 260 -5.07 3.59 23.01
C SER A 260 -5.69 4.88 22.46
N THR A 261 -5.63 5.15 21.15
CA THR A 261 -6.18 6.41 20.58
C THR A 261 -6.86 6.22 19.23
N GLY A 262 -8.09 6.71 19.09
CA GLY A 262 -8.81 6.78 17.82
C GLY A 262 -9.24 8.20 17.45
N SER A 263 -9.04 8.56 16.19
CA SER A 263 -9.67 9.72 15.53
C SER A 263 -10.30 9.23 14.24
N ILE A 264 -11.64 9.29 14.12
CA ILE A 264 -12.37 8.64 13.02
C ILE A 264 -13.45 9.57 12.45
N ASP A 265 -13.25 10.01 11.20
CA ASP A 265 -14.23 10.77 10.43
C ASP A 265 -14.96 9.83 9.44
N LEU A 266 -16.30 9.72 9.55
CA LEU A 266 -17.14 8.90 8.66
C LEU A 266 -18.17 9.73 7.90
N LYS A 267 -18.33 9.43 6.61
CA LYS A 267 -19.40 9.97 5.75
C LYS A 267 -20.03 8.86 4.91
N TYR A 268 -21.35 8.67 5.03
CA TYR A 268 -22.13 7.68 4.26
C TYR A 268 -21.60 6.23 4.40
N GLY A 269 -21.20 5.82 5.60
CA GLY A 269 -20.63 4.50 5.90
C GLY A 269 -21.20 3.89 7.16
N SER A 270 -20.39 3.15 7.91
CA SER A 270 -20.69 2.72 9.28
C SER A 270 -19.42 2.43 10.06
N LEU A 271 -19.46 2.58 11.38
CA LEU A 271 -18.37 2.21 12.29
C LEU A 271 -18.86 1.16 13.28
N GLN A 272 -18.16 0.03 13.35
CA GLN A 272 -18.22 -0.89 14.49
C GLN A 272 -16.83 -1.06 15.12
N ILE A 273 -16.73 -0.81 16.42
CA ILE A 273 -15.59 -1.26 17.26
C ILE A 273 -16.12 -2.33 18.19
N SER A 274 -15.60 -3.56 18.10
CA SER A 274 -16.17 -4.70 18.85
C SER A 274 -15.71 -4.77 20.31
N ASP A 275 -14.48 -4.33 20.60
CA ASP A 275 -13.92 -4.18 21.94
C ASP A 275 -13.12 -2.87 22.04
N VAL A 276 -13.31 -2.13 23.13
CA VAL A 276 -12.56 -0.91 23.42
C VAL A 276 -11.68 -1.20 24.63
N GLY A 277 -10.37 -1.30 24.39
CA GLY A 277 -9.43 -1.81 25.38
C GLY A 277 -9.20 -0.86 26.55
N LYS A 278 -8.97 -1.43 27.75
CA LYS A 278 -8.69 -0.73 29.01
C LYS A 278 -7.55 0.31 28.99
N GLY A 279 -6.75 0.36 27.92
CA GLY A 279 -5.67 1.33 27.72
C GLY A 279 -6.11 2.63 27.03
N LEU A 280 -7.38 2.73 26.61
CA LEU A 280 -7.91 3.88 25.87
C LEU A 280 -7.61 5.20 26.60
N LYS A 281 -7.15 6.18 25.82
CA LYS A 281 -6.96 7.58 26.23
C LYS A 281 -7.98 8.47 25.54
N THR A 282 -8.15 8.32 24.22
CA THR A 282 -9.12 9.13 23.46
C THR A 282 -9.77 8.33 22.35
N LEU A 283 -11.07 8.51 22.17
CA LEU A 283 -11.78 8.10 20.96
C LEU A 283 -12.64 9.26 20.49
N ASN A 284 -12.20 9.93 19.43
CA ASN A 284 -12.95 10.97 18.74
C ASN A 284 -13.60 10.37 17.48
N VAL A 285 -14.93 10.50 17.35
CA VAL A 285 -15.67 10.07 16.16
C VAL A 285 -16.56 11.19 15.67
N ASN A 286 -16.36 11.66 14.43
CA ASN A 286 -17.33 12.50 13.74
C ASN A 286 -18.03 11.66 12.66
N SER A 287 -19.35 11.71 12.62
CA SER A 287 -20.17 10.95 11.67
C SER A 287 -21.18 11.84 10.95
N SER A 288 -21.34 11.61 9.65
CA SER A 288 -22.49 12.05 8.87
C SER A 288 -23.08 10.88 8.09
N TYR A 289 -24.40 10.66 8.23
CA TYR A 289 -25.14 9.57 7.60
C TYR A 289 -24.50 8.18 7.82
N SER A 290 -23.91 7.95 9.00
CA SER A 290 -23.22 6.70 9.33
C SER A 290 -23.55 6.27 10.77
N PRO A 291 -24.11 5.08 11.03
CA PRO A 291 -24.27 4.60 12.39
C PRO A 291 -22.91 4.26 13.02
N VAL A 292 -22.80 4.52 14.32
CA VAL A 292 -21.61 4.25 15.14
C VAL A 292 -21.96 3.25 16.23
N LYS A 293 -21.24 2.14 16.30
CA LYS A 293 -21.40 1.10 17.33
C LYS A 293 -20.10 0.84 18.07
N LEU A 294 -20.12 0.95 19.39
CA LEU A 294 -19.10 0.40 20.29
C LEU A 294 -19.68 -0.83 21.00
N GLY A 295 -18.92 -1.92 21.04
CA GLY A 295 -19.30 -3.20 21.63
C GLY A 295 -18.92 -3.28 23.11
N SER A 296 -17.94 -4.14 23.42
CA SER A 296 -17.41 -4.33 24.77
C SER A 296 -16.79 -3.04 25.33
N LEU A 297 -17.36 -2.56 26.43
CA LEU A 297 -16.95 -1.36 27.18
C LEU A 297 -16.71 -1.64 28.68
N GLY A 298 -17.08 -2.82 29.19
CA GLY A 298 -17.18 -3.13 30.63
C GLY A 298 -15.86 -3.17 31.40
N ALA A 299 -14.71 -3.07 30.73
CA ALA A 299 -13.39 -2.99 31.35
C ALA A 299 -12.84 -1.54 31.45
N LEU A 300 -13.62 -0.55 31.00
CA LEU A 300 -13.21 0.85 30.95
C LEU A 300 -13.54 1.61 32.24
N ASN A 301 -12.73 2.64 32.49
CA ASN A 301 -13.09 3.79 33.31
C ASN A 301 -12.73 4.99 32.45
N THR A 302 -13.74 5.73 31.97
CA THR A 302 -13.58 6.78 30.95
C THR A 302 -14.85 7.62 30.89
N ASP A 303 -14.71 8.90 30.61
CA ASP A 303 -15.83 9.82 30.42
C ASP A 303 -16.31 9.80 28.96
N PHE A 304 -17.55 10.21 28.72
CA PHE A 304 -18.09 10.34 27.36
C PHE A 304 -18.87 11.64 27.12
N ASP A 305 -18.82 12.10 25.88
CA ASP A 305 -19.55 13.25 25.37
C ASP A 305 -20.14 12.89 23.99
N VAL A 306 -21.43 12.58 23.96
CA VAL A 306 -22.14 12.10 22.76
C VAL A 306 -23.16 13.13 22.32
N THR A 307 -22.92 13.77 21.17
CA THR A 307 -23.88 14.61 20.46
C THR A 307 -24.50 13.82 19.30
N THR A 308 -25.82 13.70 19.27
CA THR A 308 -26.57 13.21 18.11
C THR A 308 -27.42 14.33 17.49
N HIS A 309 -27.46 14.41 16.17
CA HIS A 309 -28.27 15.34 15.39
C HIS A 309 -29.07 14.55 14.34
N TYR A 310 -30.40 14.62 14.37
CA TYR A 310 -31.30 13.72 13.63
C TYR A 310 -30.93 12.22 13.82
N GLY A 311 -30.54 11.86 15.05
CA GLY A 311 -30.12 10.52 15.43
C GLY A 311 -30.31 10.27 16.92
N GLU A 312 -30.24 9.01 17.33
CA GLU A 312 -30.47 8.56 18.70
C GLU A 312 -29.19 7.96 19.31
N PHE A 313 -29.00 8.15 20.61
CA PHE A 313 -27.99 7.44 21.40
C PHE A 313 -28.68 6.36 22.23
N SER A 314 -28.20 5.12 22.09
CA SER A 314 -28.67 3.95 22.84
C SER A 314 -27.49 3.32 23.58
N TYR A 315 -27.71 2.87 24.81
CA TYR A 315 -26.66 2.35 25.69
C TYR A 315 -27.22 1.34 26.68
N ASN A 316 -26.32 0.61 27.33
CA ASN A 316 -26.62 -0.40 28.34
C ASN A 316 -26.30 0.13 29.74
N ASN A 317 -27.35 0.26 30.57
CA ASN A 317 -27.26 0.87 31.91
C ASN A 317 -26.35 0.10 32.89
N ASN A 318 -25.92 -1.12 32.58
CA ASN A 318 -25.07 -1.92 33.48
C ASN A 318 -23.69 -1.29 33.71
N ASN A 319 -23.14 -0.55 32.73
CA ASN A 319 -21.81 0.06 32.81
C ASN A 319 -21.77 1.55 32.40
N VAL A 320 -22.83 2.05 31.75
CA VAL A 320 -22.89 3.42 31.19
C VAL A 320 -23.79 4.29 32.07
N ASN A 321 -23.21 5.31 32.71
CA ASN A 321 -23.89 6.23 33.60
C ASN A 321 -24.01 7.60 32.92
N VAL A 322 -25.19 7.98 32.43
CA VAL A 322 -25.46 9.33 31.93
C VAL A 322 -25.70 10.27 33.12
N THR A 323 -24.87 11.30 33.25
CA THR A 323 -24.96 12.31 34.33
C THR A 323 -25.59 13.63 33.86
N SER A 324 -25.62 13.87 32.54
CA SER A 324 -26.30 15.03 31.96
C SER A 324 -26.85 14.69 30.57
N LYS A 325 -28.05 15.19 30.30
CA LYS A 325 -28.76 15.09 29.02
C LYS A 325 -29.24 16.48 28.65
N THR A 326 -29.11 16.88 27.38
CA THR A 326 -29.52 18.22 26.94
C THR A 326 -30.03 18.20 25.50
N PRO A 327 -31.23 18.73 25.20
CA PRO A 327 -32.15 19.35 26.15
C PRO A 327 -32.90 18.32 27.00
N ASP A 328 -33.30 18.74 28.20
CA ASP A 328 -33.91 17.88 29.24
C ASP A 328 -35.44 17.81 29.14
N ASN A 329 -36.03 18.45 28.13
CA ASN A 329 -37.48 18.53 27.97
C ASN A 329 -38.07 17.25 27.36
N GLU A 330 -38.66 16.40 28.21
CA GLU A 330 -39.41 15.20 27.78
C GLU A 330 -40.56 15.47 26.80
N ARG A 331 -41.03 16.72 26.72
CA ARG A 331 -42.17 17.16 25.89
C ARG A 331 -41.71 18.02 24.72
N GLY A 332 -41.18 17.38 23.68
CA GLY A 332 -40.89 18.02 22.39
C GLY A 332 -40.00 17.16 21.49
N TYR A 333 -40.17 17.28 20.17
CA TYR A 333 -39.16 16.76 19.25
C TYR A 333 -37.94 17.70 19.23
N THR A 334 -36.76 17.15 19.45
CA THR A 334 -35.50 17.90 19.47
C THR A 334 -34.51 17.24 18.50
N SER A 335 -34.06 18.02 17.52
CA SER A 335 -33.20 17.52 16.43
C SER A 335 -31.79 17.21 16.93
N THR A 336 -31.24 18.03 17.84
CA THR A 336 -29.95 17.80 18.50
C THR A 336 -30.17 17.35 19.95
N LYS A 337 -29.46 16.30 20.38
CA LYS A 337 -29.41 15.79 21.75
C LYS A 337 -27.95 15.59 22.14
N ASN A 338 -27.62 15.93 23.38
CA ASN A 338 -26.28 15.77 23.96
C ASN A 338 -26.40 14.91 25.22
N TYR A 339 -25.43 14.03 25.43
CA TYR A 339 -25.36 13.11 26.55
C TYR A 339 -23.94 13.10 27.09
N LYS A 340 -23.76 13.45 28.37
CA LYS A 340 -22.50 13.36 29.07
C LYS A 340 -22.61 12.40 30.24
N GLY A 341 -21.50 11.76 30.58
CA GLY A 341 -21.48 10.73 31.61
C GLY A 341 -20.17 9.98 31.65
N HIS A 342 -20.18 8.84 32.33
CA HIS A 342 -19.01 7.98 32.48
C HIS A 342 -19.33 6.49 32.27
N ILE A 343 -18.35 5.77 31.76
CA ILE A 343 -18.31 4.32 31.75
C ILE A 343 -17.46 3.88 32.96
N GLY A 344 -17.94 2.87 33.70
CA GLY A 344 -17.30 2.45 34.94
C GLY A 344 -17.25 3.62 35.95
N LYS A 345 -16.08 3.88 36.55
CA LYS A 345 -15.88 4.95 37.54
C LYS A 345 -15.74 6.36 36.94
N GLY A 346 -15.64 6.49 35.61
CA GLY A 346 -15.14 7.72 34.97
C GLY A 346 -13.64 7.89 35.12
N ASP A 347 -13.07 8.75 34.28
CA ASP A 347 -11.66 9.11 34.25
C ASP A 347 -11.49 10.33 33.32
N ASN A 348 -11.32 11.53 33.88
CA ASN A 348 -11.30 12.78 33.12
C ASN A 348 -10.17 12.86 32.07
N ASP A 349 -9.08 12.10 32.26
CA ASP A 349 -7.97 12.01 31.30
C ASP A 349 -8.24 11.01 30.16
N LYS A 350 -9.39 10.32 30.19
CA LYS A 350 -9.83 9.35 29.17
C LYS A 350 -11.22 9.70 28.65
N VAL A 351 -11.34 10.14 27.39
CA VAL A 351 -12.62 10.62 26.83
C VAL A 351 -13.01 9.94 25.52
N ILE A 352 -14.27 9.48 25.46
CA ILE A 352 -14.97 9.08 24.23
C ILE A 352 -15.87 10.23 23.76
N THR A 353 -15.48 10.94 22.72
CA THR A 353 -16.28 12.01 22.09
C THR A 353 -16.89 11.52 20.78
N ILE A 354 -18.22 11.55 20.65
CA ILE A 354 -18.92 11.14 19.42
C ILE A 354 -19.89 12.24 18.97
N LYS A 355 -19.73 12.71 17.73
CA LYS A 355 -20.61 13.70 17.09
C LYS A 355 -21.23 13.06 15.85
N SER A 356 -22.49 12.64 15.93
CA SER A 356 -23.18 11.92 14.86
C SER A 356 -24.35 12.72 14.28
N SER A 357 -24.34 12.97 12.98
CA SER A 357 -25.44 13.60 12.23
C SER A 357 -26.11 12.60 11.30
N TYR A 358 -27.43 12.45 11.38
CA TYR A 358 -28.22 11.48 10.59
C TYR A 358 -27.76 10.02 10.75
N GLY A 359 -27.22 9.67 11.92
CA GLY A 359 -26.77 8.32 12.25
C GLY A 359 -26.94 8.04 13.75
N GLY A 360 -27.42 6.85 14.09
CA GLY A 360 -27.53 6.40 15.48
C GLY A 360 -26.18 6.06 16.10
N VAL A 361 -26.07 6.24 17.42
CA VAL A 361 -24.92 5.82 18.23
C VAL A 361 -25.40 4.71 19.17
N LYS A 362 -24.67 3.59 19.22
CA LYS A 362 -24.95 2.49 20.16
C LYS A 362 -23.71 2.08 20.96
N PHE A 363 -23.88 2.00 22.27
CA PHE A 363 -23.04 1.24 23.19
C PHE A 363 -23.79 -0.06 23.56
N ASP A 364 -23.12 -1.22 23.53
CA ASP A 364 -23.73 -2.54 23.87
C ASP A 364 -23.76 -2.86 25.38
#